data_AF-A0A958XLL1-F1
#
_entry.id   AF-A0A958XLL1-F1
#
_cell.length_a   1.000
_cell.length_b   1.000
_cell.length_c   1.000
_cell.angle_alpha   90.00
_cell.angle_beta   90.00
_cell.angle_gamma   90.00
#
_symmetry.space_group_name_H-M   'P 1'
#
loop_
_entity.id
_entity.type
_entity.pdbx_description
1 polymer ?
#
loop_
_entity_poly.entity_id
_entity_poly.type
_entity_poly.pdbx_seq_one_letter_code
_entity_poly.pdbx_strand_id
1 'polypeptide(L)'
;APAGMDSYAWVVNGNGTPTTPLEEPSITVTAGASGYYTVQLTVTKNGCTTTCSKMIHIDMSDMEITGSGYCPTDPGPMIGLSGSDMGVTYQLQTGNGQNLGQPVIGTGNPIYFGMYPNGNYQVVVTANYCTQTVTGTVNAQQGVCAVSAPDFCSCDAADGRAPVTVKINAPEGQIWTVKAVIGLYDAGSPPNTLIPLAVGTPLAYLGGNMFGLDALRRTDKGYWVQLTNGSTDKDLMVGNAAW
;
A
#
# COMPACT_ATOMS: atom_id res chain seq x y z
N ALA A 1 23.11 -19.67 32.80
CA ALA A 1 23.64 -19.27 34.11
C ALA A 1 24.91 -20.05 34.45
N PRO A 2 25.67 -19.72 35.51
CA PRO A 2 26.77 -20.57 35.98
C PRO A 2 26.26 -21.96 36.41
N ALA A 3 27.06 -23.01 36.18
CA ALA A 3 26.69 -24.37 36.55
C ALA A 3 26.85 -24.64 38.06
N GLY A 4 26.05 -25.57 38.59
CA GLY A 4 26.21 -26.09 39.96
C GLY A 4 25.67 -25.20 41.08
N MET A 5 24.76 -24.27 40.78
CA MET A 5 24.07 -23.46 41.79
C MET A 5 22.97 -24.26 42.49
N ASP A 6 22.59 -23.85 43.70
CA ASP A 6 21.51 -24.50 44.46
C ASP A 6 20.13 -24.04 43.99
N SER A 7 20.01 -22.80 43.49
CA SER A 7 18.81 -22.29 42.83
C SER A 7 19.10 -21.22 41.77
N TYR A 8 18.17 -21.09 40.84
CA TYR A 8 18.10 -20.05 39.82
C TYR A 8 16.73 -19.35 39.92
N ALA A 9 16.70 -18.03 39.73
CA ALA A 9 15.47 -17.26 39.63
C ALA A 9 15.65 -16.18 38.57
N TRP A 10 14.95 -16.34 37.45
CA TRP A 10 14.96 -15.41 36.34
C TRP A 10 13.78 -14.44 36.41
N VAL A 11 14.01 -13.20 36.02
CA VAL A 11 12.97 -12.20 35.79
C VAL A 11 13.20 -11.61 34.40
N VAL A 12 12.15 -11.61 33.58
CA VAL A 12 12.15 -10.97 32.26
C VAL A 12 11.18 -9.79 32.31
N ASN A 13 11.68 -8.59 32.03
CA ASN A 13 10.87 -7.38 32.00
C ASN A 13 10.93 -6.73 30.61
N GLY A 14 9.84 -6.09 30.20
CA GLY A 14 9.73 -5.43 28.89
C GLY A 14 9.27 -6.41 27.82
N ASN A 15 9.86 -6.30 26.63
CA ASN A 15 9.31 -6.93 25.42
C ASN A 15 9.64 -8.41 25.28
N GLY A 16 10.24 -9.06 26.28
CA GLY A 16 10.58 -10.48 26.24
C GLY A 16 9.52 -11.31 26.95
N THR A 17 9.08 -12.41 26.34
CA THR A 17 8.20 -13.39 27.01
C THR A 17 8.95 -14.69 27.26
N PRO A 18 9.14 -15.13 28.52
CA PRO A 18 9.76 -16.41 28.81
C PRO A 18 8.87 -17.58 28.36
N THR A 19 9.45 -18.57 27.69
CA THR A 19 8.74 -19.77 27.19
C THR A 19 9.10 -21.04 27.96
N THR A 20 10.02 -20.92 28.93
CA THR A 20 10.44 -21.98 29.85
C THR A 20 10.26 -21.51 31.30
N PRO A 21 10.18 -22.42 32.28
CA PRO A 21 10.15 -22.06 33.70
C PRO A 21 11.33 -21.17 34.10
N LEU A 22 11.11 -20.26 35.07
CA LEU A 22 12.08 -19.23 35.47
C LEU A 22 13.04 -19.71 36.57
N GLU A 23 12.97 -20.99 36.94
CA GLU A 23 13.79 -21.63 37.97
C GLU A 23 14.89 -22.53 37.37
N GLU A 24 14.98 -22.61 36.05
CA GLU A 24 15.92 -23.46 35.32
C GLU A 24 17.31 -22.79 35.15
N PRO A 25 18.40 -23.57 35.02
CA PRO A 25 19.76 -23.04 34.77
C PRO A 25 19.88 -22.27 33.44
N SER A 26 18.93 -22.48 32.52
CA SER A 26 18.75 -21.77 31.26
C SER A 26 17.29 -21.51 30.98
N ILE A 27 16.97 -20.32 30.49
CA ILE A 27 15.63 -19.97 30.00
C ILE A 27 15.65 -19.66 28.52
N THR A 28 14.52 -19.88 27.85
CA THR A 28 14.24 -19.36 26.52
C THR A 28 13.28 -18.18 26.64
N VAL A 29 13.57 -17.10 25.91
CA VAL A 29 12.73 -15.91 25.84
C VAL A 29 12.41 -15.65 24.38
N THR A 30 11.14 -15.59 24.05
CA THR A 30 10.69 -15.08 22.76
C THR A 30 10.76 -13.56 22.80
N ALA A 31 11.55 -12.96 21.90
CA ALA A 31 11.55 -11.52 21.68
C ALA A 31 10.17 -11.08 21.16
N GLY A 32 9.61 -10.04 21.76
CA GLY A 32 8.38 -9.39 21.31
C GLY A 32 8.67 -8.27 20.32
N ALA A 33 7.82 -7.25 20.31
CA ALA A 33 7.99 -6.06 19.49
C ALA A 33 9.36 -5.37 19.67
N SER A 34 9.75 -4.56 18.69
CA SER A 34 10.94 -3.70 18.77
C SER A 34 10.99 -2.84 20.06
N GLY A 35 12.20 -2.53 20.50
CA GLY A 35 12.46 -1.86 21.78
C GLY A 35 13.47 -2.63 22.62
N TYR A 36 13.24 -2.75 23.94
CA TYR A 36 14.17 -3.46 24.83
C TYR A 36 13.45 -4.46 25.73
N TYR A 37 14.19 -5.47 26.15
CA TYR A 37 13.83 -6.24 27.33
C TYR A 37 15.05 -6.44 28.21
N THR A 38 14.81 -6.57 29.51
CA THR A 38 15.86 -6.88 30.47
C THR A 38 15.67 -8.28 30.99
N VAL A 39 16.77 -9.01 31.10
CA VAL A 39 16.81 -10.31 31.74
C VAL A 39 17.64 -10.15 33.01
N GLN A 40 17.03 -10.43 34.15
CA GLN A 40 17.68 -10.47 35.44
C GLN A 40 17.78 -11.92 35.91
N LEU A 41 18.93 -12.30 36.44
CA LEU A 41 19.19 -13.62 36.99
C LEU A 41 19.66 -13.46 38.43
N THR A 42 18.98 -14.13 39.35
CA THR A 42 19.44 -14.35 40.72
C THR A 42 19.84 -15.81 40.88
N VAL A 43 21.03 -16.07 41.43
CA VAL A 43 21.50 -17.43 41.76
C VAL A 43 21.84 -17.53 43.23
N THR A 44 21.63 -18.72 43.81
CA THR A 44 21.99 -19.02 45.20
C THR A 44 22.98 -20.17 45.28
N LYS A 45 24.02 -20.03 46.11
CA LYS A 45 24.92 -21.13 46.48
C LYS A 45 25.27 -21.05 47.96
N ASN A 46 25.06 -22.13 48.70
CA ASN A 46 25.30 -22.23 50.14
C ASN A 46 24.62 -21.09 50.93
N GLY A 47 23.43 -20.67 50.51
CA GLY A 47 22.68 -19.56 51.11
C GLY A 47 23.14 -18.16 50.69
N CYS A 48 24.21 -18.00 49.92
CA CYS A 48 24.63 -16.72 49.36
C CYS A 48 23.97 -16.45 48.02
N THR A 49 23.45 -15.23 47.81
CA THR A 49 22.74 -14.84 46.58
C THR A 49 23.52 -13.78 45.79
N THR A 50 23.57 -13.93 44.47
CA THR A 50 24.10 -12.91 43.55
C THR A 50 23.10 -12.65 42.43
N THR A 51 22.96 -11.38 42.05
CA THR A 51 22.07 -10.96 40.95
C THR A 51 22.88 -10.31 39.83
N CYS A 52 22.52 -10.57 38.57
CA CYS A 52 23.02 -9.84 37.42
C CYS A 52 21.88 -9.49 36.45
N SER A 53 22.10 -8.46 35.63
CA SER A 53 21.13 -7.96 34.66
C SER A 53 21.76 -7.75 33.29
N LYS A 54 21.04 -8.10 32.23
CA LYS A 54 21.40 -7.81 30.84
C LYS A 54 20.24 -7.13 30.13
N MET A 55 20.53 -6.03 29.44
CA MET A 55 19.59 -5.38 28.52
C MET A 55 19.79 -5.94 27.11
N ILE A 56 18.70 -6.29 26.44
CA ILE A 56 18.67 -6.73 25.04
C ILE A 56 17.91 -5.68 24.24
N HIS A 57 18.50 -5.25 23.12
CA HIS A 57 17.85 -4.41 22.13
C HIS A 57 17.21 -5.30 21.07
N ILE A 58 15.96 -5.01 20.74
CA ILE A 58 15.22 -5.59 19.62
C ILE A 58 15.10 -4.48 18.58
N ASP A 59 15.86 -4.63 17.50
CA ASP A 59 15.80 -3.69 16.37
C ASP A 59 14.44 -3.81 15.67
N MET A 60 13.97 -2.70 15.11
CA MET A 60 12.82 -2.70 14.19
C MET A 60 13.21 -3.43 12.90
N SER A 61 12.24 -4.11 12.27
CA SER A 61 12.42 -4.55 10.88
C SER A 61 12.58 -3.34 9.95
N ASP A 62 13.33 -3.51 8.85
CA ASP A 62 13.46 -2.48 7.80
C ASP A 62 12.07 -2.18 7.20
N MET A 63 11.42 -1.16 7.75
CA MET A 63 10.12 -0.67 7.30
C MET A 63 10.34 0.57 6.42
N GLU A 64 9.60 0.67 5.34
CA GLU A 64 9.64 1.82 4.44
C GLU A 64 8.26 2.43 4.33
N ILE A 65 8.20 3.77 4.29
CA ILE A 65 6.97 4.47 3.95
C ILE A 65 6.64 4.15 2.50
N THR A 66 5.44 3.61 2.27
CA THR A 66 4.93 3.34 0.93
C THR A 66 3.99 4.45 0.49
N GLY A 67 3.99 4.72 -0.81
CA GLY A 67 3.04 5.61 -1.45
C GLY A 67 2.71 5.06 -2.83
N SER A 68 1.42 4.93 -3.15
CA SER A 68 1.01 4.59 -4.52
C SER A 68 1.34 5.75 -5.48
N GLY A 69 1.36 5.53 -6.79
CA GLY A 69 1.30 6.67 -7.72
C GLY A 69 -0.09 7.32 -7.67
N TYR A 70 -0.21 8.58 -8.09
CA TYR A 70 -1.49 9.29 -8.22
C TYR A 70 -1.47 10.31 -9.37
N CYS A 71 -2.64 10.69 -9.88
CA CYS A 71 -2.76 11.71 -10.92
C CYS A 71 -2.58 13.12 -10.29
N PRO A 72 -2.05 14.13 -11.01
CA PRO A 72 -1.79 15.48 -10.47
C PRO A 72 -2.98 16.22 -9.83
N THR A 73 -4.20 15.72 -10.00
CA THR A 73 -5.45 16.24 -9.46
C THR A 73 -6.10 15.36 -8.39
N ASP A 74 -5.53 14.20 -8.06
CA ASP A 74 -6.05 13.37 -6.96
C ASP A 74 -5.70 14.01 -5.58
N PRO A 75 -6.44 13.68 -4.50
CA PRO A 75 -6.15 14.14 -3.13
C PRO A 75 -4.74 13.80 -2.61
N GLY A 76 -4.02 12.96 -3.36
CA GLY A 76 -2.69 12.44 -3.06
C GLY A 76 -2.72 10.92 -2.98
N PRO A 77 -1.55 10.26 -2.95
CA PRO A 77 -1.49 8.81 -2.95
C PRO A 77 -1.92 8.22 -1.61
N MET A 78 -2.26 6.93 -1.61
CA MET A 78 -2.45 6.20 -0.37
C MET A 78 -1.08 5.98 0.28
N ILE A 79 -0.89 6.54 1.47
CA ILE A 79 0.34 6.43 2.24
C ILE A 79 0.21 5.27 3.23
N GLY A 80 1.25 4.44 3.28
CA GLY A 80 1.32 3.28 4.14
C GLY A 80 2.72 3.02 4.69
N LEU A 81 2.85 1.87 5.34
CA LEU A 81 4.10 1.31 5.84
C LEU A 81 4.23 -0.13 5.34
N SER A 82 5.40 -0.51 4.83
CA SER A 82 5.63 -1.82 4.20
C SER A 82 5.39 -3.03 5.12
N GLY A 83 5.38 -2.82 6.44
CA GLY A 83 5.08 -3.83 7.45
C GLY A 83 4.79 -3.19 8.81
N SER A 84 4.37 -4.00 9.79
CA SER A 84 4.20 -3.56 11.17
C SER A 84 4.38 -4.71 12.16
N ASP A 85 4.79 -4.41 13.37
CA ASP A 85 4.89 -5.36 14.47
C ASP A 85 3.57 -5.38 15.26
N MET A 86 3.15 -6.57 15.69
CA MET A 86 1.89 -6.73 16.43
C MET A 86 1.94 -5.99 17.78
N GLY A 87 0.95 -5.12 18.03
CA GLY A 87 0.82 -4.37 19.29
C GLY A 87 1.69 -3.12 19.40
N VAL A 88 2.47 -2.78 18.36
CA VAL A 88 3.22 -1.52 18.26
C VAL A 88 2.32 -0.41 17.73
N THR A 89 2.51 0.81 18.22
CA THR A 89 1.72 1.98 17.76
C THR A 89 2.47 2.77 16.70
N TYR A 90 1.80 3.09 15.59
CA TYR A 90 2.34 3.82 14.45
C TYR A 90 1.54 5.10 14.20
N GLN A 91 2.20 6.24 14.17
CA GLN A 91 1.58 7.54 13.87
C GLN A 91 2.23 8.15 12.65
N LEU A 92 1.45 8.33 11.56
CA LEU A 92 1.90 9.11 10.41
C LEU A 92 2.00 10.59 10.78
N GLN A 93 3.07 11.23 10.34
CA GLN A 93 3.29 12.65 10.46
C GLN A 93 3.82 13.24 9.14
N THR A 94 3.57 14.53 8.92
CA THR A 94 4.31 15.29 7.90
C THR A 94 5.81 15.28 8.21
N GLY A 95 6.67 15.59 7.24
CA GLY A 95 8.11 15.71 7.44
C GLY A 95 8.54 16.78 8.46
N ASN A 96 7.59 17.63 8.92
CA ASN A 96 7.80 18.62 9.97
C ASN A 96 7.23 18.16 11.34
N GLY A 97 6.77 16.92 11.46
CA GLY A 97 6.28 16.31 12.71
C GLY A 97 4.82 16.59 13.06
N GLN A 98 3.99 17.07 12.13
CA GLN A 98 2.54 17.24 12.41
C GLN A 98 1.79 15.92 12.23
N ASN A 99 1.03 15.49 13.23
CA ASN A 99 0.23 14.27 13.19
C ASN A 99 -0.84 14.30 12.08
N LEU A 100 -0.93 13.21 11.33
CA LEU A 100 -1.93 12.96 10.31
C LEU A 100 -2.76 11.73 10.69
N GLY A 101 -4.08 11.91 10.79
CA GLY A 101 -4.97 10.84 11.23
C GLY A 101 -4.74 10.41 12.68
N GLN A 102 -5.33 9.27 13.04
CA GLN A 102 -5.17 8.65 14.36
C GLN A 102 -4.00 7.64 14.36
N PRO A 103 -3.38 7.36 15.52
CA PRO A 103 -2.41 6.28 15.62
C PRO A 103 -3.02 4.92 15.27
N VAL A 104 -2.26 4.07 14.60
CA VAL A 104 -2.65 2.73 14.18
C VAL A 104 -1.87 1.70 14.97
N ILE A 105 -2.54 0.66 15.49
CA ILE A 105 -1.88 -0.48 16.12
C ILE A 105 -1.48 -1.49 15.04
N GLY A 106 -0.21 -1.86 15.03
CA GLY A 106 0.33 -2.86 14.11
C GLY A 106 -0.24 -4.25 14.36
N THR A 107 -0.40 -5.01 13.29
CA THR A 107 -1.02 -6.34 13.31
C THR A 107 -0.11 -7.44 12.76
N GLY A 108 1.16 -7.13 12.44
CA GLY A 108 2.02 -8.04 11.67
C GLY A 108 1.97 -7.83 10.15
N ASN A 109 1.07 -6.96 9.66
CA ASN A 109 0.82 -6.72 8.23
C ASN A 109 1.19 -5.27 7.85
N PRO A 110 1.28 -4.93 6.55
CA PRO A 110 1.39 -3.55 6.10
C PRO A 110 0.27 -2.67 6.68
N ILE A 111 0.59 -1.40 6.96
CA ILE A 111 -0.37 -0.40 7.46
C ILE A 111 -0.73 0.57 6.35
N TYR A 112 -2.00 0.98 6.30
CA TYR A 112 -2.49 2.05 5.44
C TYR A 112 -3.04 3.19 6.30
N PHE A 113 -2.48 4.40 6.16
CA PHE A 113 -2.85 5.56 6.98
C PHE A 113 -3.90 6.46 6.34
N GLY A 114 -4.09 6.33 5.02
CA GLY A 114 -5.04 7.12 4.24
C GLY A 114 -4.40 7.82 3.04
N MET A 115 -5.20 8.65 2.37
CA MET A 115 -4.76 9.46 1.23
C MET A 115 -4.29 10.83 1.70
N TYR A 116 -3.06 11.20 1.37
CA TYR A 116 -2.48 12.50 1.70
C TYR A 116 -1.68 13.02 0.51
N PRO A 117 -1.51 14.35 0.36
CA PRO A 117 -0.73 14.93 -0.73
C PRO A 117 0.69 14.39 -0.82
N ASN A 118 1.41 14.68 -1.89
CA ASN A 118 2.84 14.41 -1.90
C ASN A 118 3.62 15.18 -0.85
N GLY A 119 4.71 14.57 -0.43
CA GLY A 119 5.67 15.26 0.40
C GLY A 119 6.59 14.31 1.14
N ASN A 120 7.38 14.91 2.02
CA ASN A 120 8.15 14.18 3.00
C ASN A 120 7.22 13.79 4.14
N TYR A 121 7.33 12.53 4.55
CA TYR A 121 6.57 11.94 5.62
C TYR A 121 7.50 11.28 6.61
N GLN A 122 7.00 11.14 7.82
CA GLN A 122 7.62 10.31 8.84
C GLN A 122 6.57 9.50 9.57
N VAL A 123 6.90 8.28 9.96
CA VAL A 123 6.08 7.45 10.82
C VAL A 123 6.79 7.34 12.15
N VAL A 124 6.16 7.87 13.20
CA VAL A 124 6.64 7.70 14.57
C VAL A 124 6.10 6.38 15.09
N VAL A 125 7.03 5.52 15.46
CA VAL A 125 6.75 4.18 15.96
C VAL A 125 7.01 4.18 17.45
N THR A 126 5.98 3.87 18.23
CA THR A 126 6.02 3.87 19.69
C THR A 126 5.75 2.46 20.21
N ALA A 127 6.75 1.92 20.90
CA ALA A 127 6.66 0.63 21.59
C ALA A 127 7.28 0.78 22.98
N ASN A 128 6.50 0.50 24.03
CA ASN A 128 6.97 0.46 25.43
C ASN A 128 7.88 1.64 25.83
N TYR A 129 7.39 2.86 25.56
CA TYR A 129 8.06 4.15 25.85
C TYR A 129 9.31 4.46 25.01
N CYS A 130 9.70 3.58 24.07
CA CYS A 130 10.69 3.90 23.05
C CYS A 130 10.00 4.45 21.81
N THR A 131 10.63 5.46 21.19
CA THR A 131 10.19 6.07 19.94
C THR A 131 11.26 5.93 18.88
N GLN A 132 10.88 5.46 17.71
CA GLN A 132 11.69 5.52 16.49
C GLN A 132 10.94 6.27 15.40
N THR A 133 11.68 6.79 14.42
CA THR A 133 11.11 7.52 13.31
C THR A 133 11.58 6.89 12.00
N VAL A 134 10.63 6.42 11.20
CA VAL A 134 10.86 6.01 9.82
C VAL A 134 10.57 7.22 8.95
N THR A 135 11.53 7.69 8.17
CA THR A 135 11.35 8.82 7.24
C THR A 135 11.29 8.32 5.81
N GLY A 136 10.44 8.92 4.99
CA GLY A 136 10.36 8.61 3.57
C GLY A 136 9.76 9.75 2.79
N THR A 137 10.09 9.81 1.50
CA THR A 137 9.48 10.77 0.57
C THR A 137 8.49 10.04 -0.30
N VAL A 138 7.24 10.50 -0.26
CA VAL A 138 6.23 10.06 -1.21
C VAL A 138 6.18 11.08 -2.33
N ASN A 139 6.73 10.65 -3.48
CA ASN A 139 6.77 11.45 -4.68
C ASN A 139 5.60 11.10 -5.60
N ALA A 140 5.20 12.05 -6.43
CA ALA A 140 4.32 11.78 -7.55
C ALA A 140 5.09 10.87 -8.47
N GLN A 141 4.48 9.74 -8.82
CA GLN A 141 4.86 9.11 -10.07
C GLN A 141 4.53 10.12 -11.17
N GLN A 142 5.59 10.76 -11.71
CA GLN A 142 5.47 11.74 -12.78
C GLN A 142 5.10 11.01 -14.07
N GLY A 143 3.82 10.73 -14.23
CA GLY A 143 3.18 10.26 -15.44
C GLY A 143 1.78 10.84 -15.43
N VAL A 144 1.53 11.84 -16.28
CA VAL A 144 0.18 12.39 -16.45
C VAL A 144 -0.74 11.20 -16.75
N CYS A 145 -1.83 11.06 -16.00
CA CYS A 145 -2.84 10.07 -16.34
C CYS A 145 -3.34 10.40 -17.75
N ALA A 146 -2.83 9.67 -18.73
CA ALA A 146 -2.92 10.00 -20.13
C ALA A 146 -3.80 8.95 -20.77
N VAL A 147 -4.95 9.40 -21.30
CA VAL A 147 -5.83 8.54 -22.07
C VAL A 147 -5.39 8.61 -23.52
N SER A 148 -5.27 7.45 -24.14
CA SER A 148 -4.93 7.31 -25.54
C SER A 148 -5.74 6.18 -26.17
N ALA A 149 -5.84 6.19 -27.48
CA ALA A 149 -6.30 5.07 -28.27
C ALA A 149 -5.31 4.86 -29.43
N PRO A 150 -5.17 3.65 -29.98
CA PRO A 150 -4.34 3.45 -31.16
C PRO A 150 -4.81 4.35 -32.31
N ASP A 151 -3.84 4.87 -33.08
CA ASP A 151 -4.12 5.56 -34.34
C ASP A 151 -4.89 4.62 -35.27
N PHE A 152 -5.83 5.18 -36.04
CA PHE A 152 -6.73 4.44 -36.93
C PHE A 152 -5.97 3.43 -37.80
N CYS A 153 -6.03 2.15 -37.45
CA CYS A 153 -5.55 1.07 -38.28
C CYS A 153 -6.68 0.57 -39.19
N SER A 154 -6.32 0.23 -40.43
CA SER A 154 -7.21 -0.12 -41.55
C SER A 154 -7.89 -1.50 -41.42
N CYS A 155 -8.04 -2.04 -40.21
CA CYS A 155 -8.70 -3.32 -39.94
C CYS A 155 -10.22 -3.16 -39.73
N ASP A 156 -10.84 -2.24 -40.48
CA ASP A 156 -12.28 -2.03 -40.46
C ASP A 156 -12.99 -3.28 -41.00
N ALA A 157 -13.90 -3.86 -40.22
CA ALA A 157 -14.76 -4.93 -40.69
C ALA A 157 -15.67 -4.40 -41.82
N ALA A 158 -16.05 -5.27 -42.76
CA ALA A 158 -16.89 -4.90 -43.91
C ALA A 158 -18.25 -4.30 -43.53
N ASP A 159 -18.66 -4.45 -42.27
CA ASP A 159 -19.88 -3.88 -41.69
C ASP A 159 -19.70 -2.45 -41.11
N GLY A 160 -18.53 -1.84 -41.29
CA GLY A 160 -18.25 -0.47 -40.87
C GLY A 160 -17.93 -0.32 -39.38
N ARG A 161 -17.40 -1.37 -38.75
CA ARG A 161 -16.97 -1.36 -37.34
C ARG A 161 -15.51 -1.72 -37.19
N ALA A 162 -14.90 -1.22 -36.13
CA ALA A 162 -13.55 -1.58 -35.76
C ALA A 162 -13.45 -1.78 -34.25
N PRO A 163 -12.66 -2.77 -33.78
CA PRO A 163 -12.28 -2.84 -32.39
C PRO A 163 -11.40 -1.64 -32.03
N VAL A 164 -11.53 -1.18 -30.78
CA VAL A 164 -10.69 -0.14 -30.21
C VAL A 164 -10.38 -0.49 -28.76
N THR A 165 -9.12 -0.34 -28.38
CA THR A 165 -8.70 -0.39 -26.98
C THR A 165 -8.33 1.01 -26.54
N VAL A 166 -9.20 1.64 -25.75
CA VAL A 166 -8.86 2.91 -25.08
C VAL A 166 -7.97 2.57 -23.89
N LYS A 167 -6.80 3.17 -23.82
CA LYS A 167 -5.81 2.95 -22.76
C LYS A 167 -5.73 4.16 -21.88
N ILE A 168 -5.51 3.93 -20.59
CA ILE A 168 -5.07 4.96 -19.67
C ILE A 168 -3.78 4.52 -18.99
N ASN A 169 -2.75 5.36 -19.09
CA ASN A 169 -1.55 5.22 -18.29
C ASN A 169 -1.86 5.76 -16.88
N ALA A 170 -1.87 4.91 -15.87
CA ALA A 170 -2.17 5.28 -14.49
C ALA A 170 -1.44 4.35 -13.50
N PRO A 171 -1.20 4.81 -12.26
CA PRO A 171 -0.57 4.00 -11.21
C PRO A 171 -1.27 2.66 -10.95
N GLU A 172 -0.48 1.64 -10.57
CA GLU A 172 -1.00 0.34 -10.15
C GLU A 172 -1.92 0.48 -8.91
N GLY A 173 -2.94 -0.38 -8.84
CA GLY A 173 -3.90 -0.43 -7.72
C GLY A 173 -5.08 0.54 -7.83
N GLN A 174 -5.13 1.39 -8.86
CA GLN A 174 -6.29 2.23 -9.14
C GLN A 174 -7.44 1.44 -9.77
N ILE A 175 -8.66 1.95 -9.62
CA ILE A 175 -9.86 1.46 -10.32
C ILE A 175 -10.33 2.57 -11.24
N TRP A 176 -10.38 2.29 -12.54
CA TRP A 176 -10.87 3.22 -13.56
C TRP A 176 -12.18 2.71 -14.15
N THR A 177 -13.13 3.62 -14.38
CA THR A 177 -14.44 3.31 -14.95
C THR A 177 -14.83 4.34 -16.01
N VAL A 178 -15.74 3.94 -16.90
CA VAL A 178 -16.39 4.87 -17.85
C VAL A 178 -17.33 5.80 -17.08
N LYS A 179 -17.08 7.10 -17.11
CA LYS A 179 -17.96 8.12 -16.51
C LYS A 179 -19.02 8.60 -17.49
N ALA A 180 -18.64 8.78 -18.74
CA ALA A 180 -19.52 9.17 -19.83
C ALA A 180 -18.93 8.71 -21.16
N VAL A 181 -19.79 8.40 -22.14
CA VAL A 181 -19.35 7.85 -23.43
C VAL A 181 -20.34 8.14 -24.54
N ILE A 182 -19.82 8.42 -25.73
CA ILE A 182 -20.57 8.58 -26.98
C ILE A 182 -19.80 7.89 -28.10
N GLY A 183 -20.49 7.06 -28.89
CA GLY A 183 -19.91 6.45 -30.10
C GLY A 183 -19.03 5.22 -29.87
N LEU A 184 -18.91 4.75 -28.62
CA LEU A 184 -18.35 3.42 -28.29
C LEU A 184 -19.45 2.45 -27.89
N TYR A 185 -19.23 1.19 -28.25
CA TYR A 185 -20.16 0.08 -28.07
C TYR A 185 -19.47 -1.08 -27.37
N ASP A 186 -20.24 -1.93 -26.71
CA ASP A 186 -19.74 -3.14 -26.06
C ASP A 186 -18.97 -4.02 -27.05
N ALA A 187 -17.81 -4.54 -26.64
CA ALA A 187 -16.93 -5.36 -27.49
C ALA A 187 -17.62 -6.64 -27.99
N GLY A 188 -18.62 -7.15 -27.28
CA GLY A 188 -19.45 -8.29 -27.63
C GLY A 188 -20.67 -7.96 -28.49
N SER A 189 -20.82 -6.71 -28.98
CA SER A 189 -21.99 -6.33 -29.79
C SER A 189 -22.11 -7.21 -31.05
N PRO A 190 -23.28 -7.81 -31.32
CA PRO A 190 -23.48 -8.68 -32.48
C PRO A 190 -23.49 -7.90 -33.81
N PRO A 191 -23.40 -8.61 -34.97
CA PRO A 191 -23.17 -7.94 -36.23
C PRO A 191 -24.19 -6.88 -36.68
N ASN A 192 -25.44 -7.01 -36.27
CA ASN A 192 -26.53 -6.14 -36.73
C ASN A 192 -27.12 -5.26 -35.62
N THR A 193 -26.57 -5.33 -34.41
CA THR A 193 -27.09 -4.58 -33.26
C THR A 193 -25.92 -4.13 -32.41
N LEU A 194 -25.72 -2.82 -32.37
CA LEU A 194 -24.71 -2.21 -31.53
C LEU A 194 -25.28 -1.95 -30.13
N ILE A 195 -24.62 -2.49 -29.11
CA ILE A 195 -24.99 -2.30 -27.71
C ILE A 195 -24.18 -1.11 -27.18
N PRO A 196 -24.79 -0.01 -26.76
CA PRO A 196 -24.06 1.13 -26.20
C PRO A 196 -23.20 0.70 -25.01
N LEU A 197 -21.96 1.20 -24.94
CA LEU A 197 -21.10 0.94 -23.80
C LEU A 197 -21.69 1.54 -22.53
N ALA A 198 -21.79 0.74 -21.47
CA ALA A 198 -22.40 1.19 -20.21
C ALA A 198 -21.48 2.16 -19.44
N VAL A 199 -22.08 3.18 -18.82
CA VAL A 199 -21.43 3.98 -17.78
C VAL A 199 -21.17 3.09 -16.57
N GLY A 200 -20.00 3.22 -15.96
CA GLY A 200 -19.52 2.38 -14.87
C GLY A 200 -18.72 1.15 -15.32
N THR A 201 -18.61 0.88 -16.63
CA THR A 201 -17.79 -0.21 -17.15
C THR A 201 -16.34 -0.07 -16.64
N PRO A 202 -15.79 -1.08 -15.94
CA PRO A 202 -14.43 -1.01 -15.42
C PRO A 202 -13.39 -1.25 -16.51
N LEU A 203 -12.24 -0.63 -16.37
CA LEU A 203 -11.07 -0.89 -17.21
C LEU A 203 -10.29 -2.09 -16.69
N ALA A 204 -9.81 -2.94 -17.59
CA ALA A 204 -8.95 -4.07 -17.26
C ALA A 204 -7.52 -3.60 -16.98
N TYR A 205 -6.90 -4.11 -15.92
CA TYR A 205 -5.48 -3.88 -15.64
C TYR A 205 -4.62 -4.68 -16.62
N LEU A 206 -3.78 -4.00 -17.39
CA LEU A 206 -2.91 -4.59 -18.42
C LEU A 206 -1.48 -4.84 -17.93
N GLY A 207 -1.18 -4.50 -16.67
CA GLY A 207 0.13 -4.63 -16.05
C GLY A 207 0.93 -3.32 -16.04
N GLY A 208 1.85 -3.21 -15.08
CA GLY A 208 2.67 -2.02 -14.85
C GLY A 208 1.79 -0.82 -14.51
N ASN A 209 1.80 0.20 -15.37
CA ASN A 209 1.05 1.43 -15.20
C ASN A 209 -0.07 1.60 -16.22
N MET A 210 -0.70 0.51 -16.70
CA MET A 210 -1.63 0.60 -17.82
C MET A 210 -2.95 -0.12 -17.56
N PHE A 211 -4.04 0.55 -17.93
CA PHE A 211 -5.40 0.00 -17.93
C PHE A 211 -6.01 0.15 -19.32
N GLY A 212 -6.90 -0.77 -19.70
CA GLY A 212 -7.52 -0.84 -21.02
C GLY A 212 -9.03 -1.01 -20.97
N LEU A 213 -9.72 -0.36 -21.90
CA LEU A 213 -11.13 -0.54 -22.21
C LEU A 213 -11.24 -1.04 -23.65
N ASP A 214 -11.60 -2.30 -23.81
CA ASP A 214 -11.92 -2.86 -25.12
C ASP A 214 -13.37 -2.53 -25.48
N ALA A 215 -13.57 -1.99 -26.68
CA ALA A 215 -14.86 -1.57 -27.20
C ALA A 215 -14.90 -1.71 -28.73
N LEU A 216 -16.09 -1.53 -29.30
CA LEU A 216 -16.29 -1.33 -30.73
C LEU A 216 -16.58 0.13 -31.04
N ARG A 217 -16.07 0.61 -32.17
CA ARG A 217 -16.43 1.92 -32.74
C ARG A 217 -17.02 1.76 -34.13
N ARG A 218 -17.75 2.78 -34.57
CA ARG A 218 -18.16 2.97 -35.96
C ARG A 218 -17.03 3.66 -36.73
N THR A 219 -16.80 3.27 -37.98
CA THR A 219 -15.67 3.78 -38.78
C THR A 219 -16.02 5.08 -39.51
N ASP A 220 -17.32 5.33 -39.70
CA ASP A 220 -17.92 6.51 -40.29
C ASP A 220 -18.21 7.64 -39.28
N LYS A 221 -17.97 7.40 -37.99
CA LYS A 221 -18.28 8.34 -36.89
C LYS A 221 -17.10 8.50 -35.94
N GLY A 222 -17.01 9.67 -35.30
CA GLY A 222 -16.13 9.89 -34.15
C GLY A 222 -16.68 9.25 -32.87
N TYR A 223 -15.85 9.21 -31.84
CA TYR A 223 -16.27 8.83 -30.49
C TYR A 223 -15.60 9.72 -29.44
N TRP A 224 -16.24 9.77 -28.28
CA TRP A 224 -15.76 10.47 -27.10
C TRP A 224 -15.99 9.61 -25.87
N VAL A 225 -15.01 9.57 -24.97
CA VAL A 225 -15.12 8.85 -23.70
C VAL A 225 -14.45 9.65 -22.61
N GLN A 226 -15.12 9.71 -21.46
CA GLN A 226 -14.58 10.23 -20.21
C GLN A 226 -14.39 9.07 -19.24
N LEU A 227 -13.17 8.91 -18.76
CA LEU A 227 -12.77 7.90 -17.78
C LEU A 227 -12.55 8.56 -16.42
N THR A 228 -12.87 7.86 -15.34
CA THR A 228 -12.70 8.37 -13.98
C THR A 228 -12.20 7.31 -13.03
N ASN A 229 -11.39 7.72 -12.04
CA ASN A 229 -11.06 6.93 -10.85
C ASN A 229 -11.82 7.41 -9.59
N GLY A 230 -12.85 8.26 -9.77
CA GLY A 230 -13.61 8.88 -8.69
C GLY A 230 -12.98 10.15 -8.11
N SER A 231 -11.72 10.46 -8.47
CA SER A 231 -11.02 11.70 -8.08
C SER A 231 -10.64 12.55 -9.29
N THR A 232 -10.12 11.91 -10.34
CA THR A 232 -9.70 12.53 -11.58
C THR A 232 -10.52 12.01 -12.74
N ASP A 233 -10.96 12.93 -13.60
CA ASP A 233 -11.55 12.61 -14.89
C ASP A 233 -10.54 12.82 -16.02
N LYS A 234 -10.62 11.97 -17.04
CA LYS A 234 -9.83 12.09 -18.26
C LYS A 234 -10.69 11.87 -19.49
N ASP A 235 -10.65 12.85 -20.37
CA ASP A 235 -11.36 12.84 -21.64
C ASP A 235 -10.45 12.38 -22.77
N LEU A 236 -10.99 11.52 -23.63
CA LEU A 236 -10.43 11.21 -24.93
C LEU A 236 -11.50 11.48 -25.99
N MET A 237 -11.16 12.31 -26.96
CA MET A 237 -11.98 12.57 -28.13
C MET A 237 -11.22 12.13 -29.38
N VAL A 238 -11.81 11.23 -30.15
CA VAL A 238 -11.25 10.76 -31.42
C VAL A 238 -12.28 11.00 -32.51
N GLY A 239 -12.04 12.04 -33.31
CA GLY A 239 -12.94 12.46 -34.37
C GLY A 239 -12.51 11.94 -35.74
N ASN A 240 -13.50 11.60 -36.58
CA ASN A 240 -13.49 11.97 -37.99
C ASN A 240 -14.58 13.04 -38.14
N ALA A 241 -14.39 14.05 -38.99
CA ALA A 241 -14.98 15.39 -38.90
C ALA A 241 -16.53 15.55 -39.00
N ALA A 242 -17.35 14.52 -38.75
CA ALA A 242 -18.81 14.63 -38.74
C ALA A 242 -19.43 13.84 -37.58
N TRP A 243 -20.08 14.56 -36.66
CA TRP A 243 -20.92 14.03 -35.58
C TRP A 243 -22.22 13.45 -36.15
#